data_AF-A0A3D3MFA1-F1
#
_entry.id   AF-A0A3D3MFA1-F1
#
_cell.length_a   1.000
_cell.length_b   1.000
_cell.length_c   1.000
_cell.angle_alpha   90.00
_cell.angle_beta   90.00
_cell.angle_gamma   90.00
#
_symmetry.space_group_name_H-M   'P 1'
#
loop_
_entity.id
_entity.type
_entity.pdbx_description
1 polymer ?
#
loop_
_entity_poly.entity_id
_entity_poly.type
_entity_poly.pdbx_seq_one_letter_code
_entity_poly.pdbx_strand_id
1 'polypeptide(L)'
;MAVKRLLTFFIVMISFNVYFSQEITIKDDKVLLDGKQILKAEKINVAQYSFFSMKDDEEVLLYRYMDNETPRYVNDDYFILNFLTEKTKVESTDMTKISNFMNSKKGMEKLIKWLLKERVINHDGELNADRVAVFKDKYHENITERTLR
;
A
#
# COMPACT_ATOMS: atom_id res chain seq x y z
N MET A 1 7.47 31.56 41.71
CA MET A 1 6.53 31.54 40.54
C MET A 1 7.21 31.18 39.23
N ALA A 2 8.41 31.71 38.93
CA ALA A 2 9.13 31.43 37.68
C ALA A 2 9.45 29.94 37.44
N VAL A 3 9.89 29.20 38.47
CA VAL A 3 10.21 27.77 38.34
C VAL A 3 8.99 26.91 37.99
N LYS A 4 7.82 27.21 38.57
CA LYS A 4 6.57 26.52 38.22
C LYS A 4 6.16 26.79 36.76
N ARG A 5 6.34 28.02 36.28
CA ARG A 5 6.06 28.40 34.88
C ARG A 5 7.02 27.72 33.90
N LEU A 6 8.29 27.56 34.27
CA LEU A 6 9.29 26.86 33.45
C LEU A 6 8.97 25.36 33.31
N LEU A 7 8.51 24.73 34.38
CA LEU A 7 8.11 23.32 34.39
C LEU A 7 6.87 23.09 33.51
N THR A 8 5.87 23.97 33.59
CA THR A 8 4.68 23.91 32.73
C THR A 8 5.03 24.06 31.26
N PHE A 9 5.99 24.93 30.92
CA PHE A 9 6.45 25.11 29.55
C PHE A 9 7.15 23.85 29.00
N PHE A 10 7.93 23.16 29.84
CA PHE A 10 8.59 21.90 29.49
C PHE A 10 7.58 20.75 29.25
N ILE A 11 6.54 20.66 30.07
CA ILE A 11 5.48 19.64 29.91
C ILE A 11 4.71 19.87 28.61
N VAL A 12 4.42 21.14 28.26
CA VAL A 12 3.72 21.51 27.02
C VAL A 12 4.56 21.21 25.78
N MET A 13 5.88 21.40 25.83
CA MET A 13 6.80 21.07 24.73
C MET A 13 6.90 19.56 24.45
N ILE A 14 6.79 18.71 25.48
CA ILE A 14 6.85 17.25 25.32
C ILE A 14 5.56 16.71 24.67
N SER A 15 4.40 17.31 24.97
CA SER A 15 3.11 16.90 24.42
C SER A 15 2.95 17.08 22.90
N PHE A 16 3.81 17.86 22.24
CA PHE A 16 3.75 18.05 20.77
C PHE A 16 4.56 17.03 19.97
N ASN A 17 5.23 16.05 20.61
CA ASN A 17 6.09 15.08 19.92
C ASN A 17 5.45 13.71 19.65
N VAL A 18 4.14 13.55 19.86
CA VAL A 18 3.40 12.36 19.39
C VAL A 18 3.13 12.48 17.89
N TYR A 19 4.20 12.33 17.11
CA TYR A 19 4.10 11.98 15.69
C TYR A 19 3.66 10.52 15.61
N PHE A 20 2.36 10.29 15.58
CA PHE A 20 1.78 8.99 15.23
C PHE A 20 2.09 8.72 13.74
N SER A 21 3.26 8.18 13.45
CA SER A 21 3.52 7.54 12.17
C SER A 21 2.74 6.23 12.17
N GLN A 22 1.69 6.15 11.35
CA GLN A 22 0.91 4.92 11.17
C GLN A 22 1.86 3.78 10.79
N GLU A 23 1.89 2.76 11.65
CA GLU A 23 2.66 1.54 11.47
C GLU A 23 1.81 0.51 10.74
N ILE A 24 2.36 0.00 9.65
CA ILE A 24 1.71 -1.05 8.85
C ILE A 24 2.61 -2.26 8.86
N THR A 25 2.07 -3.37 9.33
CA THR A 25 2.80 -4.64 9.44
C THR A 25 1.97 -5.77 8.84
N ILE A 26 2.59 -6.64 8.06
CA ILE A 26 1.94 -7.87 7.58
C ILE A 26 2.46 -9.05 8.40
N LYS A 27 1.64 -9.68 9.24
CA LYS A 27 2.07 -10.80 10.09
C LYS A 27 1.00 -11.88 10.12
N ASP A 28 1.42 -13.13 9.99
CA ASP A 28 0.54 -14.31 10.05
C ASP A 28 -0.70 -14.14 9.14
N ASP A 29 -0.47 -13.75 7.88
CA ASP A 29 -1.49 -13.51 6.85
C ASP A 29 -2.48 -12.38 7.17
N LYS A 30 -2.09 -11.45 8.05
CA LYS A 30 -2.89 -10.29 8.46
C LYS A 30 -2.17 -9.00 8.12
N VAL A 31 -2.89 -8.03 7.55
CA VAL A 31 -2.43 -6.65 7.46
C VAL A 31 -2.91 -5.91 8.71
N LEU A 32 -1.95 -5.43 9.50
CA LEU A 32 -2.19 -4.70 10.74
C LEU A 32 -1.86 -3.22 10.52
N LEU A 33 -2.80 -2.34 10.85
CA LEU A 33 -2.63 -0.90 10.96
C LEU A 33 -2.63 -0.53 12.44
N ASP A 34 -1.49 -0.09 12.96
CA ASP A 34 -1.30 0.21 14.39
C ASP A 34 -1.76 -0.95 15.30
N GLY A 35 -1.51 -2.19 14.86
CA GLY A 35 -1.90 -3.42 15.56
C GLY A 35 -3.34 -3.90 15.32
N LYS A 36 -4.21 -3.07 14.74
CA LYS A 36 -5.57 -3.48 14.33
C LYS A 36 -5.53 -4.18 12.97
N GLN A 37 -6.12 -5.36 12.86
CA GLN A 37 -6.25 -6.02 11.57
C GLN A 37 -7.26 -5.28 10.67
N ILE A 38 -6.83 -4.91 9.47
CA ILE A 38 -7.66 -4.19 8.48
C ILE A 38 -7.91 -5.01 7.21
N LEU A 39 -7.01 -5.93 6.86
CA LEU A 39 -7.13 -6.84 5.71
C LEU A 39 -6.53 -8.19 6.07
N LYS A 40 -6.92 -9.24 5.33
CA LYS A 40 -6.12 -10.47 5.23
C LYS A 40 -5.15 -10.36 4.06
N ALA A 41 -4.05 -11.07 4.13
CA ALA A 41 -2.98 -10.99 3.14
C ALA A 41 -2.53 -12.42 2.78
N GLU A 42 -2.45 -12.74 1.49
CA GLU A 42 -2.00 -14.05 1.03
C GLU A 42 -0.87 -13.90 0.01
N LYS A 43 0.29 -14.50 0.30
CA LYS A 43 1.38 -14.59 -0.66
C LYS A 43 1.17 -15.81 -1.55
N ILE A 44 0.59 -15.59 -2.74
CA ILE A 44 0.30 -16.67 -3.71
C ILE A 44 1.57 -17.34 -4.22
N ASN A 45 2.54 -16.55 -4.70
CA ASN A 45 3.83 -17.05 -5.22
C ASN A 45 4.93 -15.99 -5.07
N VAL A 46 5.98 -16.01 -5.90
CA VAL A 46 7.08 -15.01 -5.83
C VAL A 46 6.73 -13.67 -6.48
N ALA A 47 5.74 -13.63 -7.36
CA ALA A 47 5.36 -12.44 -8.14
C ALA A 47 3.98 -11.88 -7.74
N GLN A 48 3.13 -12.66 -7.05
CA GLN A 48 1.75 -12.29 -6.77
C GLN A 48 1.46 -12.22 -5.27
N TYR A 49 0.61 -11.27 -4.87
CA TYR A 49 0.18 -11.08 -3.49
C TYR A 49 -1.26 -10.57 -3.47
N SER A 50 -2.13 -11.23 -2.72
CA SER A 50 -3.55 -10.89 -2.62
C SER A 50 -3.89 -10.30 -1.26
N PHE A 51 -4.89 -9.42 -1.25
CA PHE A 51 -5.45 -8.83 -0.05
C PHE A 51 -6.97 -8.98 -0.07
N PHE A 52 -7.52 -9.31 1.10
CA PHE A 52 -8.94 -9.63 1.25
C PHE A 52 -9.59 -8.76 2.33
N SER A 53 -10.85 -8.42 2.06
CA SER A 53 -11.72 -7.68 2.97
C SER A 53 -11.98 -8.47 4.25
N MET A 54 -12.04 -7.76 5.38
CA MET A 54 -12.41 -8.37 6.68
C MET A 54 -13.92 -8.61 6.81
N LYS A 55 -14.74 -7.98 5.97
CA LYS A 55 -16.20 -7.98 6.08
C LYS A 55 -16.83 -9.23 5.48
N ASP A 56 -16.36 -9.61 4.30
CA ASP A 56 -16.97 -10.60 3.40
C ASP A 56 -15.96 -11.57 2.80
N ASP A 57 -14.68 -11.42 3.12
CA ASP A 57 -13.58 -12.24 2.58
C ASP A 57 -13.39 -12.11 1.06
N GLU A 58 -13.96 -11.06 0.45
CA GLU A 58 -13.73 -10.77 -0.96
C GLU A 58 -12.30 -10.30 -1.21
N GLU A 59 -11.68 -10.79 -2.29
CA GLU A 59 -10.37 -10.32 -2.73
C GLU A 59 -10.52 -8.88 -3.26
N VAL A 60 -9.94 -7.92 -2.56
CA VAL A 60 -10.07 -6.49 -2.89
C VAL A 60 -8.93 -6.00 -3.77
N LEU A 61 -7.75 -6.59 -3.63
CA LEU A 61 -6.55 -6.17 -4.35
C LEU A 61 -5.64 -7.36 -4.65
N LEU A 62 -5.28 -7.49 -5.93
CA LEU A 62 -4.23 -8.39 -6.39
C LEU A 62 -3.04 -7.59 -6.92
N TYR A 63 -1.90 -7.71 -6.23
CA TYR A 63 -0.59 -7.26 -6.70
C TYR A 63 0.04 -8.32 -7.60
N ARG A 64 0.61 -7.89 -8.74
CA ARG A 64 1.42 -8.74 -9.63
C ARG A 64 2.67 -8.01 -10.06
N TYR A 65 3.83 -8.62 -9.87
CA TYR A 65 5.08 -8.25 -10.51
C TYR A 65 5.11 -8.81 -11.94
N MET A 66 5.63 -8.02 -12.87
CA MET A 66 5.80 -8.39 -14.28
C MET A 66 7.25 -8.10 -14.66
N ASP A 67 7.98 -9.14 -15.07
CA ASP A 67 9.37 -9.07 -15.55
C ASP A 67 9.46 -8.74 -17.06
N ASN A 68 8.35 -8.24 -17.61
CA ASN A 68 8.09 -7.98 -19.02
C ASN A 68 8.59 -9.08 -19.99
N GLU A 69 8.67 -10.33 -19.54
CA GLU A 69 9.19 -11.47 -20.31
C GLU A 69 10.67 -11.30 -20.75
N THR A 70 11.41 -10.38 -20.13
CA THR A 70 12.83 -10.14 -20.41
C THR A 70 13.70 -10.20 -19.15
N PRO A 71 14.07 -11.40 -18.66
CA PRO A 71 14.78 -11.58 -17.38
C PRO A 71 16.12 -10.85 -17.22
N ARG A 72 16.69 -10.33 -18.32
CA ARG A 72 17.97 -9.59 -18.34
C ARG A 72 17.80 -8.07 -18.30
N TYR A 73 16.59 -7.54 -18.50
CA TYR A 73 16.37 -6.10 -18.64
C TYR A 73 15.43 -5.55 -17.58
N VAL A 74 15.77 -5.71 -16.30
CA VAL A 74 14.99 -5.24 -15.12
C VAL A 74 14.48 -3.79 -15.13
N ASN A 75 14.93 -2.96 -16.07
CA ASN A 75 14.48 -1.58 -16.22
C ASN A 75 13.12 -1.46 -16.91
N ASP A 76 12.62 -2.51 -17.58
CA ASP A 76 11.28 -2.54 -18.17
C ASP A 76 10.25 -3.28 -17.30
N ASP A 77 10.69 -3.80 -16.15
CA ASP A 77 9.83 -4.43 -15.16
C ASP A 77 8.79 -3.43 -14.64
N TYR A 78 7.59 -3.93 -14.41
CA TYR A 78 6.47 -3.15 -13.92
C TYR A 78 5.62 -3.98 -12.96
N PHE A 79 4.74 -3.32 -12.24
CA PHE A 79 3.76 -4.02 -11.42
C PHE A 79 2.34 -3.63 -11.81
N ILE A 80 1.42 -4.55 -11.54
CA ILE A 80 -0.01 -4.41 -11.76
C ILE A 80 -0.71 -4.46 -10.41
N LEU A 81 -1.61 -3.51 -10.19
CA LEU A 81 -2.58 -3.51 -9.10
C LEU A 81 -3.96 -3.72 -9.71
N ASN A 82 -4.61 -4.83 -9.37
CA ASN A 82 -5.99 -5.08 -9.78
C ASN A 82 -6.90 -4.88 -8.57
N PHE A 83 -7.67 -3.80 -8.58
CA PHE A 83 -8.75 -3.54 -7.63
C PHE A 83 -9.99 -4.29 -8.14
N LEU A 84 -10.22 -5.49 -7.61
CA LEU A 84 -11.14 -6.46 -8.23
C LEU A 84 -12.61 -6.05 -8.07
N THR A 85 -13.01 -5.61 -6.88
CA THR A 85 -14.38 -5.12 -6.62
C THR A 85 -14.72 -3.89 -7.47
N GLU A 86 -13.73 -3.03 -7.70
CA GLU A 86 -13.85 -1.81 -8.53
C GLU A 86 -13.55 -2.04 -10.01
N LYS A 87 -13.24 -3.28 -10.41
CA LYS A 87 -12.88 -3.67 -11.79
C LYS A 87 -11.83 -2.75 -12.41
N THR A 88 -10.87 -2.30 -11.61
CA THR A 88 -9.90 -1.29 -12.00
C THR A 88 -8.49 -1.84 -11.97
N LYS A 89 -7.78 -1.70 -13.09
CA LYS A 89 -6.38 -2.09 -13.24
C LYS A 89 -5.49 -0.84 -13.27
N VAL A 90 -4.39 -0.87 -12.52
CA VAL A 90 -3.32 0.14 -12.53
C VAL A 90 -2.01 -0.56 -12.82
N GLU A 91 -1.18 0.04 -13.68
CA GLU A 91 0.10 -0.51 -14.12
C GLU A 91 1.13 0.59 -13.94
N SER A 92 2.26 0.31 -13.28
CA SER A 92 3.30 1.32 -13.08
C SER A 92 4.69 0.70 -13.04
N THR A 93 5.66 1.46 -13.58
CA THR A 93 7.10 1.19 -13.50
C THR A 93 7.73 1.78 -12.24
N ASP A 94 7.01 2.60 -11.46
CA ASP A 94 7.55 3.28 -10.29
C ASP A 94 7.72 2.34 -9.08
N MET A 95 8.79 1.54 -9.14
CA MET A 95 9.18 0.61 -8.08
C MET A 95 9.50 1.29 -6.76
N THR A 96 9.65 2.62 -6.70
CA THR A 96 9.88 3.35 -5.43
C THR A 96 8.66 3.39 -4.54
N LYS A 97 7.46 3.22 -5.13
CA LYS A 97 6.17 3.14 -4.42
C LYS A 97 6.00 1.83 -3.69
N ILE A 98 6.64 0.79 -4.20
CA ILE A 98 6.80 -0.50 -3.55
C ILE A 98 8.27 -0.63 -3.08
N SER A 99 8.66 -1.72 -2.45
CA SER A 99 10.09 -1.94 -2.19
C SER A 99 10.67 -2.68 -3.38
N ASN A 100 11.91 -2.35 -3.80
CA ASN A 100 12.61 -2.81 -5.02
C ASN A 100 12.79 -4.33 -5.20
N PHE A 101 12.06 -5.19 -4.50
CA PHE A 101 12.19 -6.64 -4.64
C PHE A 101 10.82 -7.33 -4.61
N MET A 102 10.29 -7.58 -5.81
CA MET A 102 9.09 -8.38 -6.08
C MET A 102 7.95 -8.11 -5.08
N ASN A 103 7.33 -9.17 -4.56
CA ASN A 103 6.26 -9.13 -3.57
C ASN A 103 6.74 -9.26 -2.11
N SER A 104 7.93 -8.74 -1.79
CA SER A 104 8.45 -8.79 -0.43
C SER A 104 7.47 -8.21 0.58
N LYS A 105 7.41 -8.79 1.79
CA LYS A 105 6.55 -8.32 2.89
C LYS A 105 6.66 -6.80 3.10
N LYS A 106 7.89 -6.27 3.18
CA LYS A 106 8.13 -4.83 3.32
C LYS A 106 7.64 -4.00 2.12
N GLY A 107 7.71 -4.56 0.91
CA GLY A 107 7.15 -3.93 -0.28
C GLY A 107 5.63 -3.84 -0.23
N MET A 108 4.98 -4.91 0.24
CA MET A 108 3.53 -4.94 0.44
C MET A 108 3.06 -4.02 1.57
N GLU A 109 3.80 -3.94 2.68
CA GLU A 109 3.53 -2.95 3.74
C GLU A 109 3.61 -1.51 3.20
N LYS A 110 4.60 -1.21 2.34
CA LYS A 110 4.70 0.09 1.66
C LYS A 110 3.55 0.34 0.70
N LEU A 111 3.13 -0.68 -0.06
CA LEU A 111 1.97 -0.60 -0.95
C LEU A 111 0.72 -0.21 -0.15
N ILE A 112 0.41 -0.93 0.93
CA ILE A 112 -0.73 -0.62 1.81
C ILE A 112 -0.61 0.80 2.37
N LYS A 113 0.59 1.21 2.79
CA LYS A 113 0.85 2.58 3.28
C LYS A 113 0.57 3.63 2.21
N TRP A 114 0.92 3.36 0.97
CA TRP A 114 0.67 4.24 -0.15
C TRP A 114 -0.83 4.35 -0.45
N LEU A 115 -1.56 3.23 -0.44
CA LEU A 115 -3.01 3.22 -0.65
C LEU A 115 -3.76 3.98 0.46
N LEU A 116 -3.37 3.81 1.73
CA LEU A 116 -3.90 4.59 2.85
C LEU A 116 -3.61 6.10 2.68
N LYS A 117 -2.38 6.45 2.27
CA LYS A 117 -1.98 7.85 2.04
C LYS A 117 -2.81 8.51 0.94
N GLU A 118 -3.08 7.79 -0.16
CA GLU A 118 -3.93 8.28 -1.25
C GLU A 118 -5.44 8.13 -0.95
N ARG A 119 -5.79 7.58 0.22
CA ARG A 119 -7.17 7.29 0.66
C ARG A 119 -7.92 6.32 -0.24
N VAL A 120 -7.18 5.45 -0.93
CA VAL A 120 -7.74 4.38 -1.76
C VAL A 120 -8.39 3.32 -0.87
N ILE A 121 -7.73 2.99 0.24
CA ILE A 121 -8.31 2.23 1.35
C ILE A 121 -8.42 3.13 2.57
N ASN A 122 -9.43 2.89 3.40
CA ASN A 122 -9.62 3.58 4.67
C ASN A 122 -8.96 2.81 5.85
N HIS A 123 -9.05 3.35 7.06
CA HIS A 123 -8.51 2.76 8.30
C HIS A 123 -9.20 1.47 8.73
N ASP A 124 -10.30 1.08 8.07
CA ASP A 124 -11.00 -0.18 8.26
C ASP A 124 -10.70 -1.20 7.15
N GLY A 125 -9.86 -0.82 6.18
CA GLY A 125 -9.45 -1.67 5.05
C GLY A 125 -10.44 -1.68 3.88
N GLU A 126 -11.47 -0.82 3.88
CA GLU A 126 -12.44 -0.75 2.80
C GLU A 126 -11.96 0.16 1.68
N LEU A 127 -12.25 -0.22 0.43
CA LEU A 127 -11.94 0.57 -0.75
C LEU A 127 -12.89 1.77 -0.89
N ASN A 128 -12.33 2.88 -1.37
CA ASN A 128 -13.09 4.04 -1.79
C ASN A 128 -13.06 4.15 -3.32
N ALA A 129 -14.19 3.85 -3.97
CA ALA A 129 -14.34 3.80 -5.42
C ALA A 129 -13.88 5.08 -6.13
N ASP A 130 -14.29 6.26 -5.62
CA ASP A 130 -13.90 7.55 -6.20
C ASP A 130 -12.38 7.75 -6.13
N ARG A 131 -11.76 7.30 -5.04
CA ARG A 131 -10.30 7.40 -4.85
C ARG A 131 -9.55 6.38 -5.69
N VAL A 132 -10.12 5.20 -5.94
CA VAL A 132 -9.56 4.22 -6.90
C VAL A 132 -9.51 4.80 -8.30
N ALA A 133 -10.57 5.48 -8.75
CA ALA A 133 -10.60 6.16 -10.04
C ALA A 133 -9.50 7.24 -10.14
N VAL A 134 -9.41 8.13 -9.15
CA VAL A 134 -8.36 9.18 -9.09
C VAL A 134 -6.96 8.56 -9.03
N PHE A 135 -6.80 7.45 -8.32
CA PHE A 135 -5.52 6.75 -8.22
C PHE A 135 -5.10 6.16 -9.57
N LYS A 136 -6.05 5.57 -10.30
CA LYS A 136 -5.81 5.11 -11.68
C LYS A 136 -5.36 6.27 -12.56
N ASP A 137 -6.07 7.38 -12.56
CA ASP A 137 -5.75 8.54 -13.40
C ASP A 137 -4.35 9.12 -13.12
N LYS A 138 -3.89 9.03 -11.86
CA LYS A 138 -2.55 9.48 -11.47
C LYS A 138 -1.42 8.54 -11.87
N TYR A 139 -1.63 7.23 -11.77
CA TYR A 139 -0.53 6.25 -11.70
C TYR A 139 -0.59 5.16 -12.77
N HIS A 140 -1.67 5.05 -13.54
CA HIS A 140 -1.76 4.06 -14.60
C HIS A 140 -0.99 4.51 -15.85
N GLU A 141 0.07 3.79 -16.18
CA GLU A 141 0.97 4.09 -17.30
C GLU A 141 0.60 3.39 -18.62
N ASN A 142 -0.47 2.58 -18.61
CA ASN A 142 -0.96 1.81 -19.73
C ASN A 142 0.13 1.01 -20.48
N ILE A 143 0.90 0.23 -19.73
CA ILE A 143 2.12 -0.45 -20.19
C ILE A 143 1.75 -1.62 -21.12
N THR A 144 0.75 -2.40 -20.75
CA THR A 144 0.36 -3.59 -21.53
C THR A 144 -0.19 -3.20 -22.90
N GLU A 145 -0.95 -2.11 -23.02
CA GLU A 145 -1.55 -1.72 -24.32
C GLU A 145 -0.56 -1.03 -25.26
N ARG A 146 0.46 -0.34 -24.72
CA ARG A 146 1.50 0.33 -25.53
C ARG A 146 2.62 -0.60 -25.98
N THR A 147 2.73 -1.77 -25.38
CA THR A 147 3.77 -2.75 -25.69
C THR A 147 3.22 -3.75 -26.69
N LEU A 148 3.67 -3.65 -27.95
CA LEU A 148 3.42 -4.71 -28.94
C LEU A 148 4.18 -5.96 -28.48
N ARG A 149 3.44 -7.04 -28.22
CA ARG A 149 3.98 -8.36 -27.88
C ARG A 149 3.85 -9.28 -29.09
#